data_AF-A0A7S3VEJ6-F1
#
_entry.id   AF-A0A7S3VEJ6-F1
#
_cell.length_a   1.000
_cell.length_b   1.000
_cell.length_c   1.000
_cell.angle_alpha   90.00
_cell.angle_beta   90.00
_cell.angle_gamma   90.00
#
_symmetry.space_group_name_H-M   'P 1'
#
loop_
_entity.id
_entity.type
_entity.pdbx_description
1 polymer ?
#
loop_
_entity_poly.entity_id
_entity_poly.type
_entity_poly.pdbx_seq_one_letter_code
_entity_poly.pdbx_strand_id
1 'polypeptide(L)'
;NENVAQSIASYSQIFQDNPPLTKTIAYAISFVKCGDKQTNAAGLIDAAIVLRHSIWKISSQNPTSGSKYDYKMYAIVHRNAEKCSASLQELGFEIVVVDPPVKQSEIRGEYLNKYIHKEWCCGADEFIKLEAYSLRDEEIVVHLDIDFAFYKPLDHLFDAILYDKDSKEGQDARAALELERPGETLPDKIGAFITRDWAQVAPGKFPPGYQAGFIVARRDPSVREDLIEIIKEGNYTDGWGRGYGWSGSGHSGYVGARAMQGRK
;
A
#
# COMPACT_ATOMS: atom_id res chain seq x y z
N ASN A 1 -1.37 -46.26 -38.72
CA ASN A 1 -1.83 -45.96 -37.34
C ASN A 1 -0.72 -45.67 -36.35
N GLU A 2 0.56 -46.02 -36.59
CA GLU A 2 1.68 -45.63 -35.71
C GLU A 2 2.19 -44.19 -35.95
N ASN A 3 2.17 -43.70 -37.20
CA ASN A 3 2.66 -42.35 -37.52
C ASN A 3 1.79 -41.19 -36.98
N VAL A 4 0.52 -41.43 -36.67
CA VAL A 4 -0.37 -40.40 -36.09
C VAL A 4 -0.13 -40.27 -34.58
N ALA A 5 0.15 -41.37 -33.88
CA ALA A 5 0.43 -41.36 -32.45
C ALA A 5 1.77 -40.69 -32.10
N GLN A 6 2.81 -40.85 -32.93
CA GLN A 6 4.09 -40.17 -32.75
C GLN A 6 4.00 -38.65 -33.03
N SER A 7 3.18 -38.24 -34.00
CA SER A 7 2.90 -36.82 -34.28
C SER A 7 2.13 -36.14 -33.14
N ILE A 8 1.20 -36.85 -32.49
CA ILE A 8 0.45 -36.30 -31.35
C ILE A 8 1.35 -36.21 -30.10
N ALA A 9 2.23 -37.20 -29.88
CA ALA A 9 3.19 -37.19 -28.78
C ALA A 9 4.22 -36.04 -28.88
N SER A 10 4.68 -35.71 -30.09
CA SER A 10 5.59 -34.58 -30.30
C SER A 10 4.87 -33.22 -30.19
N TYR A 11 3.57 -33.15 -30.53
CA TYR A 11 2.77 -31.94 -30.33
C TYR A 11 2.44 -31.66 -28.87
N SER A 12 2.25 -32.70 -28.05
CA SER A 12 2.01 -32.55 -26.60
C SER A 12 3.25 -32.08 -25.81
N GLN A 13 4.47 -32.29 -26.34
CA GLN A 13 5.70 -31.79 -25.71
C GLN A 13 6.02 -30.33 -26.05
N ILE A 14 5.42 -29.76 -27.10
CA ILE A 14 5.69 -28.37 -27.53
C ILE A 14 4.85 -27.34 -26.73
N PHE A 15 3.83 -27.78 -25.99
CA PHE A 15 2.93 -26.91 -25.22
C PHE A 15 3.10 -26.99 -23.69
N GLN A 16 4.19 -27.57 -23.19
CA GLN A 16 4.47 -27.60 -21.73
C GLN A 16 5.32 -26.44 -21.20
N ASP A 17 5.79 -25.54 -22.07
CA ASP A 17 6.57 -24.37 -21.67
C ASP A 17 5.82 -23.05 -21.90
N ASN A 18 4.57 -22.96 -21.41
CA ASN A 18 4.08 -21.63 -21.06
C ASN A 18 4.89 -21.21 -19.82
N PRO A 19 5.73 -20.16 -19.89
CA PRO A 19 6.40 -19.67 -18.70
C PRO A 19 5.33 -19.42 -17.63
N PRO A 20 5.58 -19.76 -16.36
CA PRO A 20 4.61 -19.52 -15.30
C PRO A 20 4.17 -18.06 -15.39
N LEU A 21 2.85 -17.83 -15.42
CA LEU A 21 2.27 -16.49 -15.48
C LEU A 21 2.95 -15.62 -14.43
N THR A 22 3.69 -14.61 -14.89
CA THR A 22 4.34 -13.64 -14.03
C THR A 22 3.29 -13.01 -13.13
N LYS A 23 3.44 -13.16 -11.81
CA LYS A 23 2.50 -12.56 -10.85
C LYS A 23 2.61 -11.04 -10.93
N THR A 24 1.46 -10.36 -10.92
CA THR A 24 1.37 -8.90 -10.97
C THR A 24 1.12 -8.35 -9.57
N ILE A 25 1.82 -7.28 -9.22
CA ILE A 25 1.66 -6.54 -7.97
C ILE A 25 0.91 -5.23 -8.26
N ALA A 26 -0.13 -4.93 -7.48
CA ALA A 26 -0.81 -3.65 -7.56
C ALA A 26 0.02 -2.58 -6.86
N TYR A 27 0.38 -1.51 -7.57
CA TYR A 27 0.95 -0.30 -6.99
C TYR A 27 -0.10 0.79 -7.04
N ALA A 28 -0.52 1.27 -5.87
CA ALA A 28 -1.63 2.21 -5.73
C ALA A 28 -1.17 3.54 -5.12
N ILE A 29 -1.49 4.64 -5.78
CA ILE A 29 -1.37 5.98 -5.19
C ILE A 29 -2.75 6.52 -4.79
N SER A 30 -2.78 7.43 -3.83
CA SER A 30 -4.00 8.17 -3.48
C SER A 30 -3.92 9.63 -3.91
N PHE A 31 -4.96 10.10 -4.59
CA PHE A 31 -5.02 11.44 -5.15
C PHE A 31 -6.26 12.16 -4.62
N VAL A 32 -6.07 12.97 -3.57
CA VAL A 32 -7.20 13.55 -2.80
C VAL A 32 -7.69 14.88 -3.38
N LYS A 33 -6.80 15.69 -3.96
CA LYS A 33 -7.09 17.03 -4.48
C LYS A 33 -6.20 17.39 -5.66
N CYS A 34 -6.66 18.31 -6.51
CA CYS A 34 -5.94 18.79 -7.70
C CYS A 34 -4.67 19.62 -7.40
N GLY A 35 -4.39 19.86 -6.14
CA GLY A 35 -3.33 20.75 -5.66
C GLY A 35 -3.77 21.54 -4.44
N ASP A 36 -2.83 22.26 -3.87
CA ASP A 36 -3.04 23.19 -2.76
C ASP A 36 -2.04 24.35 -2.85
N LYS A 37 -1.78 25.03 -1.72
CA LYS A 37 -0.83 26.13 -1.68
C LYS A 37 0.63 25.69 -1.89
N GLN A 38 0.92 24.39 -1.78
CA GLN A 38 2.27 23.82 -1.84
C GLN A 38 2.50 23.01 -3.12
N THR A 39 1.44 22.46 -3.71
CA THR A 39 1.51 21.55 -4.86
C THR A 39 0.48 21.91 -5.93
N ASN A 40 0.81 21.65 -7.19
CA ASN A 40 -0.13 21.75 -8.30
C ASN A 40 -0.22 20.42 -9.05
N ALA A 41 -1.28 20.24 -9.85
CA ALA A 41 -1.50 19.00 -10.59
C ALA A 41 -0.29 18.62 -11.45
N ALA A 42 0.36 19.58 -12.13
CA ALA A 42 1.51 19.28 -12.99
C ALA A 42 2.68 18.64 -12.21
N GLY A 43 3.05 19.20 -11.05
CA GLY A 43 4.09 18.63 -10.20
C GLY A 43 3.73 17.25 -9.65
N LEU A 44 2.45 16.99 -9.37
CA LEU A 44 1.99 15.66 -8.98
C LEU A 44 2.09 14.66 -10.14
N ILE A 45 1.78 15.08 -11.38
CA ILE A 45 1.96 14.23 -12.56
C ILE A 45 3.45 13.90 -12.78
N ASP A 46 4.34 14.88 -12.64
CA ASP A 46 5.79 14.65 -12.74
C ASP A 46 6.27 13.63 -11.70
N ALA A 47 5.79 13.74 -10.46
CA ALA A 47 6.08 12.78 -9.40
C ALA A 47 5.55 11.37 -9.74
N ALA A 48 4.32 11.24 -10.27
CA ALA A 48 3.79 9.96 -10.74
C ALA A 48 4.65 9.33 -11.84
N ILE A 49 5.20 10.13 -12.76
CA ILE A 49 6.10 9.63 -13.81
C ILE A 49 7.37 9.05 -13.20
N VAL A 50 8.01 9.79 -12.28
CA VAL A 50 9.22 9.33 -11.59
C VAL A 50 8.94 8.05 -10.81
N LEU A 51 7.86 8.02 -10.03
CA LEU A 51 7.45 6.85 -9.27
C LEU A 51 7.24 5.65 -10.18
N ARG A 52 6.40 5.78 -11.22
CA ARG A 52 6.14 4.68 -12.17
C ARG A 52 7.40 4.20 -12.86
N HIS A 53 8.29 5.11 -13.27
CA HIS A 53 9.56 4.74 -13.87
C HIS A 53 10.43 3.94 -12.90
N SER A 54 10.49 4.34 -11.63
CA SER A 54 11.24 3.61 -10.61
C SER A 54 10.66 2.20 -10.36
N ILE A 55 9.34 2.04 -10.39
CA ILE A 55 8.67 0.74 -10.29
C ILE A 55 9.02 -0.13 -11.50
N TRP A 56 8.94 0.42 -12.73
CA TRP A 56 9.36 -0.29 -13.92
C TRP A 56 10.80 -0.80 -13.80
N LYS A 57 11.72 0.05 -13.31
CA LYS A 57 13.14 -0.29 -13.12
C LYS A 57 13.35 -1.49 -12.20
N ILE A 58 12.47 -1.70 -11.22
CA ILE A 58 12.57 -2.79 -10.24
C ILE A 58 11.63 -3.97 -10.53
N SER A 59 10.93 -3.97 -11.67
CA SER A 59 9.96 -5.00 -12.05
C SER A 59 10.52 -5.99 -13.08
N SER A 60 9.81 -7.09 -13.31
CA SER A 60 10.13 -8.08 -14.35
C SER A 60 10.09 -7.52 -15.77
N GLN A 61 9.43 -6.37 -16.00
CA GLN A 61 9.44 -5.69 -17.30
C GLN A 61 10.82 -5.11 -17.65
N ASN A 62 11.68 -4.90 -16.66
CA ASN A 62 13.08 -4.58 -16.87
C ASN A 62 13.93 -5.85 -16.69
N PRO A 63 14.49 -6.46 -17.76
CA PRO A 63 15.25 -7.72 -17.66
C PRO A 63 16.48 -7.66 -16.74
N THR A 64 16.95 -6.45 -16.40
CA THR A 64 18.12 -6.23 -15.53
C THR A 64 17.75 -6.07 -14.05
N SER A 65 16.45 -5.99 -13.70
CA SER A 65 16.02 -5.79 -12.31
C SER A 65 16.28 -7.00 -11.42
N GLY A 66 16.25 -8.20 -12.00
CA GLY A 66 16.24 -9.46 -11.25
C GLY A 66 14.92 -9.78 -10.55
N SER A 67 13.87 -8.97 -10.75
CA SER A 67 12.56 -9.21 -10.16
C SER A 67 11.77 -10.26 -10.94
N LYS A 68 11.00 -11.06 -10.20
CA LYS A 68 10.07 -12.07 -10.72
C LYS A 68 8.66 -11.52 -10.93
N TYR A 69 8.41 -10.28 -10.54
CA TYR A 69 7.07 -9.71 -10.44
C TYR A 69 6.83 -8.61 -11.47
N ASP A 70 5.69 -8.70 -12.14
CA ASP A 70 5.16 -7.60 -12.94
C ASP A 70 4.39 -6.63 -12.05
N TYR A 71 3.95 -5.51 -12.60
CA TYR A 71 3.22 -4.48 -11.86
C TYR A 71 2.04 -3.92 -12.65
N LYS A 72 1.02 -3.50 -11.90
CA LYS A 72 -0.12 -2.73 -12.41
C LYS A 72 -0.27 -1.47 -11.56
N MET A 73 -0.47 -0.33 -12.21
CA MET A 73 -0.60 0.96 -11.54
C MET A 73 -2.08 1.29 -11.32
N TYR A 74 -2.40 1.71 -10.10
CA TYR A 74 -3.72 2.21 -9.71
C TYR A 74 -3.60 3.62 -9.14
N ALA A 75 -4.57 4.46 -9.45
CA ALA A 75 -4.75 5.75 -8.82
C ALA A 75 -6.13 5.78 -8.15
N ILE A 76 -6.13 5.75 -6.83
CA ILE A 76 -7.33 5.91 -6.02
C ILE A 76 -7.60 7.41 -5.89
N VAL A 77 -8.60 7.88 -6.62
CA VAL A 77 -8.87 9.31 -6.80
C VAL A 77 -10.10 9.69 -5.98
N HIS A 78 -9.95 10.67 -5.10
CA HIS A 78 -11.10 11.28 -4.46
C HIS A 78 -11.99 11.95 -5.51
N ARG A 79 -13.32 11.84 -5.41
CA ARG A 79 -14.27 12.38 -6.41
C ARG A 79 -14.03 13.84 -6.77
N ASN A 80 -13.64 14.68 -5.80
CA ASN A 80 -13.32 16.09 -6.05
C ASN A 80 -12.05 16.32 -6.90
N ALA A 81 -11.20 15.31 -7.08
CA ALA A 81 -9.97 15.37 -7.85
C ALA A 81 -10.06 14.64 -9.20
N GLU A 82 -11.22 14.08 -9.55
CA GLU A 82 -11.42 13.32 -10.80
C GLU A 82 -11.05 14.12 -12.05
N LYS A 83 -11.42 15.40 -12.10
CA LYS A 83 -11.18 16.25 -13.29
C LYS A 83 -9.70 16.48 -13.59
N CYS A 84 -8.85 16.47 -12.57
CA CYS A 84 -7.42 16.76 -12.70
C CYS A 84 -6.55 15.50 -12.64
N SER A 85 -7.13 14.32 -12.42
CA SER A 85 -6.43 13.04 -12.43
C SER A 85 -6.44 12.37 -13.81
N ALA A 86 -7.18 12.90 -14.79
CA ALA A 86 -7.38 12.26 -16.09
C ALA A 86 -6.06 11.90 -16.80
N SER A 87 -5.04 12.76 -16.70
CA SER A 87 -3.72 12.52 -17.29
C SER A 87 -2.97 11.32 -16.70
N LEU A 88 -3.34 10.83 -15.50
CA LEU A 88 -2.77 9.61 -14.94
C LEU A 88 -3.12 8.37 -15.77
N GLN A 89 -4.26 8.36 -16.48
CA GLN A 89 -4.62 7.26 -17.38
C GLN A 89 -3.61 7.12 -18.53
N GLU A 90 -3.15 8.24 -19.08
CA GLU A 90 -2.14 8.28 -20.14
C GLU A 90 -0.78 7.76 -19.65
N LEU A 91 -0.52 7.88 -18.34
CA LEU A 91 0.65 7.30 -17.69
C LEU A 91 0.49 5.80 -17.37
N GLY A 92 -0.65 5.19 -17.71
CA GLY A 92 -0.92 3.77 -17.49
C GLY A 92 -1.45 3.44 -16.10
N PHE A 93 -2.03 4.42 -15.38
CA PHE A 93 -2.78 4.16 -14.16
C PHE A 93 -4.22 3.79 -14.47
N GLU A 94 -4.72 2.75 -13.81
CA GLU A 94 -6.15 2.51 -13.68
C GLU A 94 -6.73 3.46 -12.62
N ILE A 95 -7.69 4.29 -13.03
CA ILE A 95 -8.31 5.27 -12.14
C ILE A 95 -9.48 4.62 -11.39
N VAL A 96 -9.46 4.73 -10.07
CA VAL A 96 -10.51 4.25 -9.18
C VAL A 96 -11.06 5.47 -8.44
N VAL A 97 -12.18 6.01 -8.92
CA VAL A 97 -12.83 7.18 -8.30
C VAL A 97 -13.66 6.75 -7.09
N VAL A 98 -13.39 7.36 -5.94
CA VAL A 98 -14.00 7.00 -4.65
C VAL A 98 -14.39 8.25 -3.84
N ASP A 99 -15.32 8.06 -2.92
CA ASP A 99 -15.57 9.00 -1.83
C ASP A 99 -14.83 8.54 -0.57
N PRO A 100 -14.61 9.40 0.44
CA PRO A 100 -14.04 8.98 1.70
C PRO A 100 -14.94 7.90 2.33
N PRO A 101 -14.38 6.78 2.79
CA PRO A 101 -15.17 5.68 3.34
C PRO A 101 -15.82 6.03 4.68
N VAL A 102 -15.40 7.13 5.31
CA VAL A 102 -15.98 7.66 6.55
C VAL A 102 -16.14 9.17 6.46
N LYS A 103 -17.36 9.65 6.66
CA LYS A 103 -17.65 11.08 6.83
C LYS A 103 -17.38 11.48 8.26
N GLN A 104 -16.99 12.75 8.47
CA GLN A 104 -16.79 13.31 9.81
C GLN A 104 -18.01 13.07 10.72
N SER A 105 -19.23 13.24 10.20
CA SER A 105 -20.48 13.04 10.95
C SER A 105 -20.71 11.60 11.45
N GLU A 106 -20.00 10.61 10.90
CA GLU A 106 -20.12 9.20 11.29
C GLU A 106 -19.15 8.82 12.43
N ILE A 107 -18.21 9.71 12.75
CA ILE A 107 -17.26 9.53 13.85
C ILE A 107 -17.97 9.81 15.17
N ARG A 108 -18.10 8.79 16.02
CA ARG A 108 -18.78 8.83 17.32
C ARG A 108 -17.94 9.46 18.42
N GLY A 109 -16.62 9.21 18.41
CA GLY A 109 -15.71 9.81 19.38
C GLY A 109 -15.64 11.32 19.24
N GLU A 110 -16.06 12.04 20.29
CA GLU A 110 -16.20 13.50 20.29
C GLU A 110 -14.91 14.23 19.89
N TYR A 111 -13.77 13.77 20.44
CA TYR A 111 -12.49 14.39 20.15
C TYR A 111 -12.14 14.26 18.67
N LEU A 112 -12.10 13.03 18.14
CA LEU A 112 -11.74 12.81 16.75
C LEU A 112 -12.69 13.53 15.79
N ASN A 113 -14.00 13.41 16.03
CA ASN A 113 -15.03 14.10 15.25
C ASN A 113 -14.75 15.61 15.15
N LYS A 114 -14.41 16.24 16.28
CA LYS A 114 -14.15 17.68 16.35
C LYS A 114 -12.84 18.09 15.69
N TYR A 115 -11.83 17.22 15.62
CA TYR A 115 -10.47 17.61 15.27
C TYR A 115 -9.90 16.97 14.00
N ILE A 116 -10.54 15.97 13.40
CA ILE A 116 -10.04 15.28 12.20
C ILE A 116 -9.81 16.23 11.01
N HIS A 117 -10.67 17.23 10.82
CA HIS A 117 -10.54 18.23 9.76
C HIS A 117 -9.34 19.18 9.95
N LYS A 118 -8.70 19.15 11.12
CA LYS A 118 -7.49 19.94 11.44
C LYS A 118 -6.21 19.12 11.29
N GLU A 119 -6.29 17.90 10.76
CA GLU A 119 -5.08 17.24 10.30
C GLU A 119 -4.45 18.05 9.17
N TRP A 120 -3.12 18.19 9.23
CA TRP A 120 -2.37 19.07 8.32
C TRP A 120 -2.56 18.70 6.84
N CYS A 121 -2.78 17.41 6.59
CA CYS A 121 -3.10 16.87 5.27
C CYS A 121 -4.60 17.05 4.95
N CYS A 122 -5.26 15.99 4.44
CA CYS A 122 -6.59 16.05 3.85
C CYS A 122 -7.70 15.65 4.83
N GLY A 123 -7.43 15.60 6.14
CA GLY A 123 -8.41 15.23 7.15
C GLY A 123 -9.02 13.85 6.90
N ALA A 124 -10.35 13.76 6.96
CA ALA A 124 -11.07 12.50 6.73
C ALA A 124 -10.96 12.00 5.27
N ASP A 125 -10.67 12.89 4.32
CA ASP A 125 -10.53 12.51 2.91
C ASP A 125 -9.26 11.68 2.68
N GLU A 126 -8.30 11.70 3.61
CA GLU A 126 -7.13 10.83 3.58
C GLU A 126 -7.49 9.34 3.74
N PHE A 127 -8.68 9.01 4.28
CA PHE A 127 -9.11 7.63 4.45
C PHE A 127 -9.43 6.91 3.13
N ILE A 128 -9.43 7.59 1.97
CA ILE A 128 -9.50 6.90 0.67
C ILE A 128 -8.34 5.91 0.46
N LYS A 129 -7.21 6.09 1.18
CA LYS A 129 -6.09 5.15 1.16
C LYS A 129 -6.52 3.71 1.53
N LEU A 130 -7.58 3.56 2.31
CA LEU A 130 -8.15 2.25 2.69
C LEU A 130 -8.71 1.47 1.50
N GLU A 131 -9.05 2.13 0.40
CA GLU A 131 -9.56 1.46 -0.81
C GLU A 131 -8.49 0.58 -1.48
N ALA A 132 -7.21 0.75 -1.13
CA ALA A 132 -6.13 -0.14 -1.55
C ALA A 132 -6.41 -1.61 -1.22
N TYR A 133 -7.02 -1.90 -0.06
CA TYR A 133 -7.40 -3.26 0.36
C TYR A 133 -8.54 -3.86 -0.48
N SER A 134 -9.23 -3.04 -1.28
CA SER A 134 -10.42 -3.44 -2.07
C SER A 134 -10.21 -3.38 -3.58
N LEU A 135 -8.98 -3.14 -4.06
CA LEU A 135 -8.61 -3.33 -5.46
C LEU A 135 -8.87 -4.79 -5.88
N ARG A 136 -9.22 -5.06 -7.13
CA ARG A 136 -9.93 -6.31 -7.46
C ARG A 136 -9.05 -7.51 -7.80
N ASP A 137 -7.90 -7.29 -8.43
CA ASP A 137 -7.28 -8.34 -9.23
C ASP A 137 -6.03 -8.93 -8.57
N GLU A 138 -5.19 -8.10 -7.94
CA GLU A 138 -3.91 -8.51 -7.39
C GLU A 138 -4.00 -8.92 -5.91
N GLU A 139 -3.26 -9.97 -5.53
CA GLU A 139 -3.21 -10.45 -4.15
C GLU A 139 -2.38 -9.53 -3.23
N ILE A 140 -1.43 -8.78 -3.79
CA ILE A 140 -0.62 -7.80 -3.07
C ILE A 140 -0.89 -6.42 -3.62
N VAL A 141 -1.06 -5.47 -2.69
CA VAL A 141 -1.09 -4.04 -2.96
C VAL A 141 0.07 -3.34 -2.25
N VAL A 142 0.78 -2.50 -2.99
CA VAL A 142 1.76 -1.54 -2.49
C VAL A 142 1.10 -0.17 -2.56
N HIS A 143 0.58 0.32 -1.43
CA HIS A 143 0.03 1.66 -1.33
C HIS A 143 1.15 2.67 -1.06
N LEU A 144 1.14 3.77 -1.82
CA LEU A 144 2.20 4.76 -1.85
C LEU A 144 1.68 6.19 -1.82
N ASP A 145 2.37 7.06 -1.08
CA ASP A 145 2.38 8.47 -1.42
C ASP A 145 3.20 8.68 -2.71
N ILE A 146 2.89 9.73 -3.45
CA ILE A 146 3.43 9.93 -4.81
C ILE A 146 4.91 10.33 -4.84
N ASP A 147 5.46 10.73 -3.69
CA ASP A 147 6.82 11.22 -3.48
C ASP A 147 7.83 10.11 -3.15
N PHE A 148 7.46 8.84 -3.38
CA PHE A 148 8.36 7.69 -3.29
C PHE A 148 9.04 7.36 -4.61
N ALA A 149 10.23 6.75 -4.51
CA ALA A 149 10.91 6.12 -5.64
C ALA A 149 11.67 4.89 -5.17
N PHE A 150 11.73 3.86 -6.02
CA PHE A 150 12.39 2.59 -5.69
C PHE A 150 13.75 2.45 -6.35
N TYR A 151 14.66 1.84 -5.60
CA TYR A 151 16.01 1.53 -6.06
C TYR A 151 16.25 0.02 -6.27
N LYS A 152 15.54 -0.83 -5.52
CA LYS A 152 15.68 -2.29 -5.57
C LYS A 152 14.31 -2.97 -5.59
N PRO A 153 14.21 -4.17 -6.18
CA PRO A 153 13.01 -5.00 -6.10
C PRO A 153 12.60 -5.31 -4.66
N LEU A 154 11.29 -5.48 -4.46
CA LEU A 154 10.68 -5.82 -3.18
C LEU A 154 10.29 -7.30 -3.10
N ASP A 155 10.84 -8.14 -4.00
CA ASP A 155 10.47 -9.55 -4.17
C ASP A 155 10.42 -10.34 -2.87
N HIS A 156 11.36 -10.13 -1.93
CA HIS A 156 11.34 -10.85 -0.65
C HIS A 156 10.14 -10.47 0.23
N LEU A 157 9.66 -9.22 0.17
CA LEU A 157 8.43 -8.83 0.86
C LEU A 157 7.22 -9.51 0.21
N PHE A 158 7.19 -9.60 -1.11
CA PHE A 158 6.10 -10.23 -1.84
C PHE A 158 6.07 -11.74 -1.62
N ASP A 159 7.21 -12.41 -1.74
CA ASP A 159 7.37 -13.84 -1.50
C ASP A 159 6.98 -14.18 -0.04
N ALA A 160 7.38 -13.38 0.94
CA ALA A 160 7.03 -13.61 2.35
C ALA A 160 5.52 -13.48 2.64
N ILE A 161 4.80 -12.66 1.87
CA ILE A 161 3.34 -12.59 1.91
C ILE A 161 2.73 -13.77 1.14
N LEU A 162 3.13 -14.02 -0.10
CA LEU A 162 2.44 -14.98 -0.98
C LEU A 162 2.63 -16.44 -0.58
N TYR A 163 3.80 -16.81 -0.06
CA TYR A 163 4.13 -18.20 0.23
C TYR A 163 3.98 -18.55 1.71
N ASP A 164 3.55 -19.79 1.95
CA ASP A 164 3.45 -20.36 3.30
C ASP A 164 4.82 -20.34 3.99
N LYS A 165 4.83 -20.06 5.30
CA LYS A 165 6.06 -19.97 6.10
C LYS A 165 6.91 -21.24 6.10
N ASP A 166 6.29 -22.39 5.79
CA ASP A 166 6.92 -23.71 5.79
C ASP A 166 7.34 -24.14 4.36
N SER A 167 6.99 -23.38 3.32
CA SER A 167 7.49 -23.59 1.96
C SER A 167 8.94 -23.11 1.83
N LYS A 168 9.68 -23.66 0.86
CA LYS A 168 11.08 -23.25 0.63
C LYS A 168 11.17 -21.76 0.27
N GLU A 169 10.27 -21.30 -0.60
CA GLU A 169 10.17 -19.91 -1.04
C GLU A 169 9.83 -18.98 0.13
N GLY A 170 8.87 -19.36 0.97
CA GLY A 170 8.49 -18.59 2.16
C GLY A 170 9.62 -18.51 3.18
N GLN A 171 10.34 -19.61 3.41
CA GLN A 171 11.50 -19.64 4.31
C GLN A 171 12.65 -18.76 3.80
N ASP A 172 12.99 -18.87 2.52
CA ASP A 172 14.06 -18.07 1.89
C ASP A 172 13.74 -16.57 1.96
N ALA A 173 12.52 -16.21 1.60
CA ALA A 173 12.06 -14.83 1.63
C ALA A 173 12.15 -14.25 3.04
N ARG A 174 11.61 -14.96 4.04
CA ARG A 174 11.62 -14.53 5.45
C ARG A 174 13.03 -14.44 6.03
N ALA A 175 13.93 -15.33 5.64
CA ALA A 175 15.34 -15.28 6.05
C ALA A 175 16.10 -14.09 5.44
N ALA A 176 15.67 -13.61 4.27
CA ALA A 176 16.27 -12.47 3.60
C ALA A 176 15.71 -11.10 4.04
N LEU A 177 14.72 -11.07 4.95
CA LEU A 177 14.15 -9.84 5.48
C LEU A 177 14.98 -9.27 6.63
N GLU A 178 15.34 -8.00 6.51
CA GLU A 178 15.90 -7.21 7.61
C GLU A 178 14.76 -6.54 8.37
N LEU A 179 14.49 -7.02 9.60
CA LEU A 179 13.44 -6.46 10.45
C LEU A 179 13.98 -5.28 11.26
N GLU A 180 13.14 -4.26 11.47
CA GLU A 180 13.45 -3.12 12.34
C GLU A 180 13.91 -3.58 13.74
N ARG A 181 13.29 -4.66 14.25
CA ARG A 181 13.63 -5.27 15.53
C ARG A 181 14.25 -6.64 15.28
N PRO A 182 15.57 -6.78 15.38
CA PRO A 182 16.23 -8.07 15.21
C PRO A 182 15.65 -9.12 16.16
N GLY A 183 15.29 -10.29 15.63
CA GLY A 183 14.74 -11.41 16.40
C GLY A 183 13.22 -11.38 16.61
N GLU A 184 12.50 -10.35 16.14
CA GLU A 184 11.04 -10.40 16.12
C GLU A 184 10.56 -11.53 15.21
N THR A 185 9.60 -12.32 15.70
CA THR A 185 9.04 -13.43 14.92
C THR A 185 7.94 -12.90 14.00
N LEU A 186 8.10 -13.12 12.70
CA LEU A 186 7.05 -12.82 11.72
C LEU A 186 5.83 -13.72 11.96
N PRO A 187 4.60 -13.20 11.80
CA PRO A 187 3.41 -14.02 11.92
C PRO A 187 3.35 -15.09 10.82
N ASP A 188 2.62 -16.16 11.06
CA ASP A 188 2.46 -17.26 10.10
C ASP A 188 1.89 -16.75 8.78
N LYS A 189 0.79 -15.99 8.85
CA LYS A 189 0.20 -15.27 7.72
C LYS A 189 0.51 -13.78 7.86
N ILE A 190 1.32 -13.27 6.94
CA ILE A 190 1.64 -11.84 6.88
C ILE A 190 0.48 -11.12 6.17
N GLY A 191 -0.10 -10.15 6.87
CA GLY A 191 -1.15 -9.27 6.35
C GLY A 191 -0.57 -8.00 5.72
N ALA A 192 0.44 -7.39 6.33
CA ALA A 192 1.12 -6.24 5.76
C ALA A 192 2.53 -6.06 6.35
N PHE A 193 3.37 -5.36 5.59
CA PHE A 193 4.57 -4.68 6.06
C PHE A 193 4.32 -3.17 6.04
N ILE A 194 4.76 -2.51 7.11
CA ILE A 194 4.63 -1.07 7.33
C ILE A 194 5.97 -0.52 7.78
N THR A 195 6.22 0.76 7.49
CA THR A 195 7.42 1.45 7.96
C THR A 195 7.09 2.39 9.10
N ARG A 196 8.12 2.75 9.90
CA ARG A 196 7.99 3.75 10.96
C ARG A 196 8.52 5.09 10.50
N ASP A 197 7.82 6.15 10.88
CA ASP A 197 8.26 7.51 10.65
C ASP A 197 9.05 8.03 11.87
N TRP A 198 10.36 7.79 11.84
CA TRP A 198 11.28 8.26 12.88
C TRP A 198 11.55 9.77 12.79
N ALA A 199 11.27 10.41 11.64
CA ALA A 199 11.55 11.83 11.43
C ALA A 199 10.41 12.73 11.93
N GLN A 200 9.17 12.23 11.93
CA GLN A 200 7.99 12.96 12.42
C GLN A 200 7.79 12.88 13.92
N VAL A 201 8.58 12.07 14.61
CA VAL A 201 8.46 11.83 16.05
C VAL A 201 9.52 12.65 16.79
N ALA A 202 9.11 13.38 17.82
CA ALA A 202 10.05 14.20 18.58
C ALA A 202 11.18 13.34 19.19
N PRO A 203 12.43 13.86 19.30
CA PRO A 203 13.55 13.10 19.83
C PRO A 203 13.25 12.44 21.19
N GLY A 204 13.61 11.16 21.33
CA GLY A 204 13.39 10.38 22.56
C GLY A 204 11.96 9.89 22.80
N LYS A 205 11.05 10.04 21.83
CA LYS A 205 9.68 9.53 21.93
C LYS A 205 9.53 8.14 21.31
N PHE A 206 8.74 7.30 21.97
CA PHE A 206 8.48 5.92 21.58
C PHE A 206 7.03 5.52 21.92
N PRO A 207 6.35 4.70 21.08
CA PRO A 207 6.81 4.21 19.78
C PRO A 207 6.80 5.31 18.72
N PRO A 208 7.61 5.20 17.65
CA PRO A 208 7.44 6.07 16.50
C PRO A 208 6.11 5.75 15.82
N GLY A 209 5.56 6.76 15.15
CA GLY A 209 4.39 6.60 14.30
C GLY A 209 4.63 5.66 13.13
N TYR A 210 3.54 5.16 12.55
CA TYR A 210 3.61 4.43 11.30
C TYR A 210 3.56 5.39 10.13
N GLN A 211 4.28 5.07 9.07
CA GLN A 211 4.23 5.82 7.84
C GLN A 211 3.11 5.24 6.97
N ALA A 212 2.13 6.06 6.63
CA ALA A 212 0.92 5.65 5.88
C ALA A 212 0.97 5.93 4.37
N GLY A 213 2.15 6.25 3.85
CA GLY A 213 2.45 6.45 2.44
C GLY A 213 3.35 5.36 1.86
N PHE A 214 3.61 4.28 2.60
CA PHE A 214 4.29 3.10 2.11
C PHE A 214 3.85 1.88 2.91
N ILE A 215 2.92 1.14 2.32
CA ILE A 215 2.34 -0.07 2.89
C ILE A 215 2.43 -1.16 1.83
N VAL A 216 3.04 -2.30 2.16
CA VAL A 216 2.98 -3.51 1.33
C VAL A 216 2.02 -4.48 2.01
N ALA A 217 0.83 -4.65 1.46
CA ALA A 217 -0.23 -5.43 2.10
C ALA A 217 -0.74 -6.55 1.21
N ARG A 218 -1.15 -7.64 1.84
CA ARG A 218 -2.08 -8.59 1.24
C ARG A 218 -3.43 -7.90 1.06
N ARG A 219 -4.02 -8.07 -0.11
CA ARG A 219 -5.39 -7.67 -0.37
C ARG A 219 -6.33 -8.43 0.56
N ASP A 220 -7.06 -7.69 1.37
CA ASP A 220 -8.10 -8.23 2.24
C ASP A 220 -9.19 -7.19 2.48
N PRO A 221 -10.34 -7.28 1.78
CA PRO A 221 -11.43 -6.33 1.96
C PRO A 221 -11.97 -6.27 3.39
N SER A 222 -11.83 -7.34 4.21
CA SER A 222 -12.30 -7.26 5.60
C SER A 222 -11.47 -6.29 6.43
N VAL A 223 -10.16 -6.16 6.14
CA VAL A 223 -9.28 -5.19 6.81
C VAL A 223 -9.76 -3.76 6.56
N ARG A 224 -10.27 -3.45 5.35
CA ARG A 224 -10.89 -2.15 5.07
C ARG A 224 -12.08 -1.89 5.98
N GLU A 225 -13.01 -2.84 6.09
CA GLU A 225 -14.21 -2.69 6.92
C GLU A 225 -13.86 -2.54 8.40
N ASP A 226 -12.91 -3.34 8.90
CA ASP A 226 -12.44 -3.26 10.28
C ASP A 226 -11.83 -1.88 10.57
N LEU A 227 -10.99 -1.37 9.67
CA LEU A 227 -10.40 -0.04 9.81
C LEU A 227 -11.45 1.07 9.78
N ILE A 228 -12.46 0.96 8.90
CA ILE A 228 -13.61 1.88 8.83
C ILE A 228 -14.35 1.92 10.17
N GLU A 229 -14.65 0.78 10.76
CA GLU A 229 -15.38 0.73 12.03
C GLU A 229 -14.56 1.30 13.19
N ILE A 230 -13.24 1.09 13.21
CA ILE A 230 -12.34 1.74 14.17
C ILE A 230 -12.35 3.27 13.97
N ILE A 231 -12.41 3.79 12.73
CA ILE A 231 -12.53 5.26 12.49
C ILE A 231 -13.86 5.77 13.01
N LYS A 232 -14.96 5.09 12.72
CA LYS A 232 -16.30 5.49 13.16
C LYS A 232 -16.44 5.43 14.68
N GLU A 233 -15.79 4.48 15.35
CA GLU A 233 -15.72 4.49 16.81
C GLU A 233 -15.06 5.78 17.31
N GLY A 234 -13.97 6.19 16.65
CA GLY A 234 -13.31 7.46 16.94
C GLY A 234 -12.64 7.50 18.29
N ASN A 235 -12.27 6.34 18.84
CA ASN A 235 -11.56 6.19 20.11
C ASN A 235 -10.10 6.67 19.96
N TYR A 236 -9.94 7.98 19.84
CA TYR A 236 -8.67 8.67 19.77
C TYR A 236 -8.56 9.64 20.94
N THR A 237 -7.50 9.49 21.71
CA THR A 237 -7.13 10.43 22.78
C THR A 237 -5.94 11.26 22.37
N ASP A 238 -6.05 12.58 22.52
CA ASP A 238 -4.94 13.49 22.24
C ASP A 238 -3.97 13.61 23.41
N GLY A 239 -2.70 13.82 23.08
CA GLY A 239 -1.60 13.86 24.02
C GLY A 239 -0.42 13.03 23.53
N TRP A 240 0.50 12.74 24.46
CA TRP A 240 1.79 12.15 24.17
C TRP A 240 2.11 11.01 25.12
N GLY A 241 2.61 9.89 24.58
CA GLY A 241 3.07 8.74 25.36
C GLY A 241 2.14 7.53 25.25
N ARG A 242 2.51 6.44 25.94
CA ARG A 242 1.96 5.09 25.74
C ARG A 242 0.45 4.90 26.00
N GLY A 243 -0.25 5.90 26.55
CA GLY A 243 -1.68 5.84 26.83
C GLY A 243 -2.54 6.73 25.92
N TYR A 244 -1.94 7.34 24.89
CA TYR A 244 -2.61 8.26 23.98
C TYR A 244 -2.76 7.66 22.57
N GLY A 245 -3.49 8.36 21.69
CA GLY A 245 -3.77 7.91 20.32
C GLY A 245 -4.93 6.94 20.23
N TRP A 246 -4.95 6.17 19.13
CA TRP A 246 -5.99 5.19 18.86
C TRP A 246 -6.01 4.10 19.93
N SER A 247 -7.13 4.00 20.64
CA SER A 247 -7.33 3.04 21.75
C SER A 247 -6.19 3.06 22.79
N GLY A 248 -5.55 4.21 22.99
CA GLY A 248 -4.41 4.35 23.90
C GLY A 248 -3.16 3.57 23.48
N SER A 249 -2.96 3.33 22.18
CA SER A 249 -1.83 2.53 21.66
C SER A 249 -0.46 3.23 21.71
N GLY A 250 -0.41 4.50 22.07
CA GLY A 250 0.78 5.34 22.11
C GLY A 250 1.11 6.05 20.79
N HIS A 251 0.28 5.90 19.75
CA HIS A 251 0.49 6.46 18.42
C HIS A 251 -0.27 7.79 18.28
N SER A 252 0.22 8.84 18.96
CA SER A 252 -0.35 10.20 18.92
C SER A 252 0.71 11.30 18.98
N GLY A 253 0.27 12.53 18.72
CA GLY A 253 1.06 13.75 18.92
C GLY A 253 1.88 14.17 17.70
N TYR A 254 1.99 13.35 16.67
CA TYR A 254 2.64 13.70 15.41
C TYR A 254 1.62 14.02 14.31
N VAL A 255 2.09 14.65 13.23
CA VAL A 255 1.28 14.96 12.05
C VAL A 255 0.66 13.66 11.52
N GLY A 256 -0.60 13.68 11.09
CA GLY A 256 -1.26 12.50 10.51
C GLY A 256 -1.66 11.41 11.50
N ALA A 257 -1.34 11.54 12.80
CA ALA A 257 -1.68 10.55 13.80
C ALA A 257 -3.20 10.35 13.98
N ARG A 258 -4.03 11.39 13.80
CA ARG A 258 -5.50 11.25 13.82
C ARG A 258 -6.05 10.72 12.50
N ALA A 259 -5.24 10.65 11.45
CA ALA A 259 -5.60 10.08 10.16
C ALA A 259 -4.96 8.69 10.03
N MET A 260 -4.30 8.40 8.90
CA MET A 260 -3.79 7.07 8.59
C MET A 260 -2.49 6.71 9.33
N GLN A 261 -1.64 7.68 9.69
CA GLN A 261 -0.30 7.41 10.24
C GLN A 261 -0.31 6.90 11.69
N GLY A 262 -1.40 7.14 12.44
CA GLY A 262 -1.54 6.68 13.82
C GLY A 262 -1.95 5.22 13.99
N ARG A 263 -2.21 4.50 12.90
CA ARG A 263 -2.94 3.22 12.95
C ARG A 263 -2.03 2.02 12.74
N LYS A 264 -2.28 0.97 13.53
CA LYS A 264 -1.70 -0.36 13.42
C LYS A 264 -2.78 -1.34 12.98
#